data_AF-A0A946U9Z9-F1
#
_entry.id   AF-A0A946U9Z9-F1
#
_cell.length_a   1.000
_cell.length_b   1.000
_cell.length_c   1.000
_cell.angle_alpha   90.00
_cell.angle_beta   90.00
_cell.angle_gamma   90.00
#
_symmetry.space_group_name_H-M   'P 1'
#
loop_
_entity.id
_entity.type
_entity.pdbx_description
1 polymer ?
#
loop_
_entity_poly.entity_id
_entity_poly.type
_entity_poly.pdbx_seq_one_letter_code
_entity_poly.pdbx_strand_id
1 'polypeptide(L)'
;DHAVIVVAEGAGQEHFGKNSDAAITDASGNKQHQDIGDLLCEKIQQHFELKQHPVNIKYLDPSYSVRSASASSTDRIYCTRLAHSAVHAAMAGKTGMMVSRWSGCFAHIPLGMVTRGRRKIDPTGSLWRTVLEATGQPCLSNGAHPAQQPL
;
A
#
# COMPACT_ATOMS: atom_id res chain seq x y z
N ASP A 1 13.94 -26.07 1.06
CA ASP A 1 13.81 -24.70 0.50
C ASP A 1 12.53 -24.05 0.95
N HIS A 2 12.59 -22.76 1.25
CA HIS A 2 11.44 -21.97 1.70
C HIS A 2 11.46 -20.62 0.98
N ALA A 3 10.27 -20.09 0.68
CA ALA A 3 10.11 -18.77 0.11
C ALA A 3 8.99 -18.03 0.86
N VAL A 4 9.15 -16.72 1.02
CA VAL A 4 8.14 -15.84 1.61
C VAL A 4 7.75 -14.82 0.55
N ILE A 5 6.45 -14.72 0.30
CA ILE A 5 5.89 -13.76 -0.67
C ILE A 5 5.05 -12.76 0.11
N VAL A 6 5.33 -11.48 -0.10
CA VAL A 6 4.54 -10.37 0.47
C VAL A 6 3.82 -9.69 -0.67
N VAL A 7 2.50 -9.55 -0.55
CA VAL A 7 1.64 -8.95 -1.57
C VAL A 7 0.78 -7.86 -0.93
N ALA A 8 0.63 -6.73 -1.62
CA ALA A 8 -0.29 -5.68 -1.19
C ALA A 8 -1.72 -6.00 -1.64
N GLU A 9 -2.73 -5.68 -0.83
CA GLU A 9 -4.16 -5.99 -1.09
C GLU A 9 -4.65 -5.47 -2.46
N GLY A 10 -4.09 -4.37 -2.96
CA GLY A 10 -4.45 -3.77 -4.25
C GLY A 10 -3.59 -4.22 -5.44
N ALA A 11 -2.67 -5.16 -5.26
CA ALA A 11 -1.81 -5.66 -6.35
C ALA A 11 -2.58 -6.66 -7.24
N GLY A 12 -2.18 -6.75 -8.52
CA GLY A 12 -2.64 -7.80 -9.44
C GLY A 12 -4.13 -7.77 -9.76
N GLN A 13 -4.82 -6.65 -9.52
CA GLN A 13 -6.26 -6.53 -9.75
C GLN A 13 -6.65 -6.71 -11.23
N GLU A 14 -5.69 -6.52 -12.14
CA GLU A 14 -5.78 -6.79 -13.58
C GLU A 14 -5.78 -8.27 -13.96
N HIS A 15 -5.36 -9.17 -13.05
CA HIS A 15 -5.32 -10.62 -13.28
C HIS A 15 -6.65 -11.31 -12.99
N PHE A 16 -7.58 -10.60 -12.34
CA PHE A 16 -8.94 -11.08 -12.17
C PHE A 16 -9.73 -10.89 -13.47
N GLY A 17 -10.52 -11.92 -13.84
CA GLY A 17 -11.25 -11.92 -15.10
C GLY A 17 -12.22 -10.74 -15.20
N LYS A 18 -12.40 -10.19 -16.41
CA LYS A 18 -13.37 -9.10 -16.66
C LYS A 18 -14.84 -9.47 -16.35
N ASN A 19 -15.11 -10.75 -16.06
CA ASN A 19 -16.43 -11.31 -15.81
C ASN A 19 -16.68 -11.71 -14.35
N SER A 20 -15.70 -11.59 -13.44
CA SER A 20 -15.96 -11.79 -12.00
C SER A 20 -16.50 -10.50 -11.41
N ASP A 21 -17.84 -10.41 -11.40
CA ASP A 21 -18.70 -9.46 -10.70
C ASP A 21 -18.45 -7.97 -10.96
N ALA A 22 -19.50 -7.32 -11.50
CA ALA A 22 -19.63 -5.88 -11.62
C ALA A 22 -19.05 -5.19 -10.37
N ALA A 23 -18.02 -4.36 -10.56
CA ALA A 23 -17.24 -3.68 -9.53
C ALA A 23 -18.06 -3.41 -8.26
N ILE A 24 -18.04 -4.38 -7.32
CA ILE A 24 -18.83 -4.27 -6.11
C ILE A 24 -18.24 -3.10 -5.37
N THR A 25 -19.07 -2.10 -5.17
CA THR A 25 -18.68 -0.86 -4.52
C THR A 25 -19.21 -0.93 -3.09
N ASP A 26 -18.39 -0.54 -2.12
CA ASP A 26 -18.86 -0.43 -0.75
C ASP A 26 -19.91 0.68 -0.61
N ALA A 27 -20.53 0.78 0.57
CA ALA A 27 -21.54 1.82 0.86
C ALA A 27 -20.99 3.26 0.75
N SER A 28 -19.66 3.43 0.68
CA SER A 28 -18.97 4.72 0.59
C SER A 28 -18.50 5.04 -0.83
N GLY A 29 -18.77 4.20 -1.83
CA GLY A 29 -18.35 4.44 -3.21
C GLY A 29 -16.97 3.90 -3.58
N ASN A 30 -16.30 3.14 -2.72
CA ASN A 30 -14.99 2.55 -3.03
C ASN A 30 -15.13 1.19 -3.71
N LYS A 31 -14.32 0.97 -4.76
CA LYS A 31 -14.21 -0.34 -5.41
C LYS A 31 -13.67 -1.36 -4.40
N GLN A 32 -14.39 -2.46 -4.19
CA GLN A 32 -13.89 -3.60 -3.44
C GLN A 32 -12.85 -4.33 -4.27
N HIS A 33 -11.67 -4.56 -3.67
CA HIS A 33 -10.62 -5.36 -4.29
C HIS A 33 -10.93 -6.84 -4.11
N GLN A 34 -10.62 -7.64 -5.14
CA GLN A 34 -10.65 -9.09 -5.04
C GLN A 34 -9.38 -9.56 -4.30
N ASP A 35 -9.49 -10.67 -3.55
CA ASP A 35 -8.38 -11.17 -2.74
C ASP A 35 -7.27 -11.76 -3.62
N ILE A 36 -6.18 -11.01 -3.76
CA ILE A 36 -4.98 -11.42 -4.51
C ILE A 36 -4.23 -12.57 -3.82
N GLY A 37 -4.37 -12.74 -2.51
CA GLY A 37 -3.76 -13.81 -1.75
C GLY A 37 -4.30 -15.17 -2.16
N ASP A 38 -5.62 -15.29 -2.27
CA ASP A 38 -6.29 -16.52 -2.74
C ASP A 38 -5.89 -16.86 -4.17
N LEU A 39 -5.90 -15.86 -5.07
CA LEU A 39 -5.48 -16.06 -6.47
C LEU A 39 -4.03 -16.54 -6.57
N LEU A 40 -3.11 -15.97 -5.79
CA LEU A 40 -1.71 -16.40 -5.78
C LEU A 40 -1.56 -17.81 -5.27
N CYS A 41 -2.26 -18.19 -4.19
CA CYS A 41 -2.21 -19.54 -3.66
C CYS A 41 -2.66 -20.57 -4.70
N GLU A 42 -3.79 -20.31 -5.39
CA GLU A 42 -4.29 -21.15 -6.47
C GLU A 42 -3.27 -21.30 -7.61
N LYS A 43 -2.70 -20.19 -8.10
CA LYS A 43 -1.77 -20.20 -9.23
C LYS A 43 -0.43 -20.85 -8.92
N ILE A 44 0.09 -20.63 -7.71
CA ILE A 44 1.33 -21.28 -7.26
C ILE A 44 1.09 -22.79 -7.16
N GLN A 45 -0.03 -23.21 -6.55
CA GLN A 45 -0.34 -24.62 -6.45
C GLN A 45 -0.45 -25.30 -7.83
N GLN A 46 -1.21 -24.70 -8.76
CA GLN A 46 -1.35 -25.19 -10.14
C GLN A 46 0.01 -25.34 -10.84
N HIS A 47 0.89 -24.34 -10.71
CA HIS A 47 2.21 -24.37 -11.34
C HIS A 47 3.10 -25.50 -10.83
N PHE A 48 3.07 -25.77 -9.53
CA PHE A 48 3.88 -26.83 -8.90
C PHE A 48 3.29 -28.23 -9.14
N GLU A 49 1.97 -28.36 -9.23
CA GLU A 49 1.29 -29.59 -9.67
C GLU A 49 1.71 -30.00 -11.09
N LEU A 50 1.74 -29.06 -12.03
CA LEU A 50 2.20 -29.30 -13.41
C LEU A 50 3.66 -29.75 -13.49
N LYS A 51 4.49 -29.31 -12.54
CA LYS A 51 5.90 -29.71 -12.43
C LYS A 51 6.10 -30.99 -11.63
N GLN A 52 5.02 -31.62 -11.15
CA GLN A 52 5.05 -32.80 -10.28
C GLN A 52 5.95 -32.58 -9.05
N HIS A 53 5.96 -31.36 -8.51
CA HIS A 53 6.80 -31.00 -7.37
C HIS A 53 5.92 -30.55 -6.20
N PRO A 54 5.84 -31.32 -5.10
CA PRO A 54 4.94 -31.00 -4.00
C PRO A 54 5.37 -29.70 -3.30
N VAL A 55 4.40 -28.82 -3.04
CA VAL A 55 4.59 -27.55 -2.33
C VAL A 55 3.61 -27.45 -1.16
N ASN A 56 4.07 -26.90 -0.03
CA ASN A 56 3.21 -26.56 1.10
C ASN A 56 3.05 -25.03 1.16
N ILE A 57 1.83 -24.55 0.97
CA ILE A 57 1.51 -23.12 0.96
C ILE A 57 0.76 -22.78 2.25
N LYS A 58 1.22 -21.73 2.94
CA LYS A 58 0.54 -21.16 4.11
C LYS A 58 0.19 -19.72 3.81
N TYR A 59 -1.11 -19.44 3.69
CA TYR A 59 -1.63 -18.09 3.52
C TYR A 59 -1.84 -17.43 4.88
N LEU A 60 -1.42 -16.17 5.00
CA LEU A 60 -1.55 -15.36 6.21
C LEU A 60 -2.06 -13.98 5.79
N ASP A 61 -3.29 -13.65 6.20
CA ASP A 61 -3.81 -12.29 6.12
C ASP A 61 -3.84 -11.64 7.51
N PRO A 62 -2.84 -10.81 7.85
CA PRO A 62 -2.80 -10.12 9.14
C PRO A 62 -3.60 -8.81 9.13
N SER A 63 -4.40 -8.52 8.10
CA SER A 63 -5.09 -7.22 7.93
C SER A 63 -5.84 -6.76 9.16
N TYR A 64 -6.67 -7.62 9.75
CA TYR A 64 -7.42 -7.28 10.96
C TYR A 64 -6.48 -7.11 12.16
N SER A 65 -5.53 -8.02 12.34
CA SER A 65 -4.56 -7.98 13.45
C SER A 65 -3.72 -6.69 13.44
N VAL A 66 -3.28 -6.25 12.27
CA VAL A 66 -2.50 -5.01 12.12
C VAL A 66 -3.36 -3.77 12.39
N ARG A 67 -4.61 -3.74 11.90
CA ARG A 67 -5.51 -2.58 12.05
C ARG A 67 -6.13 -2.48 13.45
N SER A 68 -6.23 -3.58 14.19
CA SER A 68 -6.80 -3.64 15.54
C SER A 68 -5.76 -3.59 16.66
N ALA A 69 -4.47 -3.72 16.33
CA ALA A 69 -3.39 -3.64 17.29
C ALA A 69 -3.40 -2.27 18.01
N SER A 70 -3.04 -2.28 19.30
CA SER A 70 -2.86 -1.06 20.06
C SER A 70 -1.73 -0.21 19.48
N ALA A 71 -1.96 1.10 19.37
CA ALA A 71 -0.96 2.05 18.91
C ALA A 71 0.33 1.99 19.75
N SER A 72 1.48 2.04 19.07
CA SER A 72 2.79 2.10 19.72
C SER A 72 2.96 3.41 20.51
N SER A 73 3.95 3.49 21.41
CA SER A 73 4.26 4.74 22.14
C SER A 73 4.55 5.90 21.18
N THR A 74 5.30 5.63 20.10
CA THR A 74 5.60 6.60 19.04
C THR A 74 4.34 7.09 18.35
N ASP A 75 3.43 6.18 17.99
CA ASP A 75 2.17 6.54 17.33
C ASP A 75 1.26 7.34 18.25
N ARG A 76 1.20 6.98 19.54
CA ARG A 76 0.44 7.74 20.55
C ARG A 76 0.93 9.19 20.63
N ILE A 77 2.24 9.40 20.76
CA ILE A 77 2.83 10.75 20.80
C ILE A 77 2.53 11.50 19.51
N TYR A 78 2.66 10.83 18.35
CA TYR A 78 2.39 11.43 17.05
C TYR A 78 0.92 11.86 16.91
N CYS A 79 -0.01 10.99 17.24
CA CYS A 79 -1.45 11.25 17.21
C CYS A 79 -1.85 12.38 18.18
N THR A 80 -1.30 12.41 19.40
CA THR A 80 -1.55 13.51 20.34
C THR A 80 -1.09 14.86 19.77
N ARG A 81 0.08 14.91 19.14
CA ARG A 81 0.59 16.16 18.53
C ARG A 81 -0.24 16.61 17.32
N LEU A 82 -0.67 15.66 16.49
CA LEU A 82 -1.61 15.94 15.39
C LEU A 82 -2.93 16.52 15.93
N ALA A 83 -3.50 15.89 16.96
CA ALA A 83 -4.76 16.32 17.58
C ALA A 83 -4.66 17.73 18.17
N HIS A 84 -3.62 18.02 18.96
CA HIS A 84 -3.41 19.35 19.53
C HIS A 84 -3.28 20.43 18.43
N SER A 85 -2.51 20.14 17.39
CA SER A 85 -2.33 21.06 16.25
C SER A 85 -3.66 21.31 15.53
N ALA A 86 -4.48 20.27 15.34
CA ALA A 86 -5.80 20.40 14.72
C ALA A 86 -6.76 21.25 15.59
N VAL A 87 -6.76 21.03 16.91
CA VAL A 87 -7.57 21.82 17.86
C VAL A 87 -7.14 23.29 17.83
N HIS A 88 -5.84 23.59 17.90
CA HIS A 88 -5.35 24.97 17.82
C HIS A 88 -5.75 25.65 16.50
N ALA A 89 -5.68 24.93 15.39
CA ALA A 89 -6.09 25.45 14.10
C ALA A 89 -7.59 25.75 14.05
N ALA A 90 -8.43 24.85 14.58
CA ALA A 90 -9.87 25.04 14.68
C ALA A 90 -10.22 26.23 15.60
N MET A 91 -9.58 26.34 16.77
CA MET A 91 -9.78 27.46 17.71
C MET A 91 -9.34 28.81 17.11
N ALA A 92 -8.37 28.79 16.19
CA ALA A 92 -7.98 29.97 15.42
C ALA A 92 -8.89 30.23 14.19
N GLY A 93 -10.05 29.58 14.11
CA GLY A 93 -11.04 29.76 13.05
C GLY A 93 -10.69 29.12 11.70
N LYS A 94 -9.68 28.24 11.64
CA LYS A 94 -9.29 27.58 10.38
C LYS A 94 -10.21 26.40 10.08
N THR A 95 -10.73 26.34 8.87
CA THR A 95 -11.59 25.25 8.37
C THR A 95 -11.08 24.76 7.00
N GLY A 96 -11.63 23.64 6.49
CA GLY A 96 -11.31 23.14 5.15
C GLY A 96 -9.86 22.68 4.98
N MET A 97 -9.20 22.26 6.05
CA MET A 97 -7.79 21.83 6.06
C MET A 97 -7.58 20.58 6.92
N MET A 98 -6.51 19.84 6.64
CA MET A 98 -6.00 18.77 7.48
C MET A 98 -4.66 19.18 8.11
N VAL A 99 -4.32 18.61 9.26
CA VAL A 99 -2.96 18.70 9.80
C VAL A 99 -2.16 17.49 9.33
N SER A 100 -0.93 17.72 8.86
CA SER A 100 0.01 16.66 8.52
C SER A 100 1.43 17.04 8.95
N ARG A 101 2.32 16.07 9.07
CA ARG A 101 3.74 16.31 9.34
C ARG A 101 4.52 16.37 8.04
N TRP A 102 5.16 17.51 7.78
CA TRP A 102 6.02 17.76 6.63
C TRP A 102 7.39 18.23 7.09
N SER A 103 8.45 17.52 6.68
CA SER A 103 9.85 17.86 7.00
C SER A 103 10.08 18.16 8.50
N GLY A 104 9.49 17.35 9.37
CA GLY A 104 9.62 17.49 10.83
C GLY A 104 8.60 18.42 11.50
N CYS A 105 7.91 19.28 10.75
CA CYS A 105 6.96 20.27 11.27
C CYS A 105 5.51 19.84 11.02
N PHE A 106 4.58 20.31 11.86
CA PHE A 106 3.14 20.16 11.61
C PHE A 106 2.64 21.32 10.75
N ALA A 107 2.03 21.00 9.62
CA ALA A 107 1.55 21.95 8.62
C ALA A 107 0.04 21.80 8.42
N HIS A 108 -0.62 22.92 8.15
CA HIS A 108 -2.02 22.95 7.70
C HIS A 108 -2.05 22.79 6.19
N ILE A 109 -2.74 21.76 5.70
CA ILE A 109 -2.85 21.44 4.28
C ILE A 109 -4.31 21.59 3.85
N PRO A 110 -4.64 22.47 2.88
CA PRO A 110 -6.01 22.60 2.39
C PRO A 110 -6.56 21.28 1.85
N LEU A 111 -7.79 20.90 2.21
CA LEU A 111 -8.38 19.62 1.81
C LEU A 111 -8.46 19.47 0.29
N GLY A 112 -8.72 20.56 -0.44
CA GLY A 112 -8.74 20.57 -1.91
C GLY A 112 -7.37 20.31 -2.56
N MET A 113 -6.28 20.33 -1.81
CA MET A 113 -4.95 19.90 -2.26
C MET A 113 -4.71 18.42 -1.94
N VAL A 114 -5.14 17.98 -0.76
CA VAL A 114 -4.98 16.60 -0.26
C VAL A 114 -5.61 15.59 -1.20
N THR A 115 -6.78 15.92 -1.74
CA THR A 115 -7.55 15.01 -2.59
C THR A 115 -7.05 14.95 -4.04
N ARG A 116 -6.12 15.81 -4.45
CA ARG A 116 -5.63 15.88 -5.85
C ARG A 116 -4.77 14.70 -6.26
N GLY A 117 -4.14 14.03 -5.29
CA GLY A 117 -3.17 12.98 -5.58
C GLY A 117 -2.94 12.09 -4.39
N ARG A 118 -2.31 10.94 -4.66
CA ARG A 118 -1.89 9.98 -3.65
C ARG A 118 -0.40 9.77 -3.74
N ARG A 119 0.27 9.65 -2.60
CA ARG A 119 1.69 9.29 -2.57
C ARG A 119 1.84 7.87 -3.10
N LYS A 120 2.68 7.69 -4.12
CA LYS A 120 3.05 6.39 -4.67
C LYS A 120 4.50 6.08 -4.30
N ILE A 121 4.84 4.80 -4.23
CA ILE A 121 6.23 4.37 -4.15
C ILE A 121 6.87 4.72 -5.49
N ASP A 122 8.05 5.33 -5.44
CA ASP A 122 8.90 5.53 -6.60
C ASP A 122 9.67 4.23 -6.89
N PRO A 123 9.41 3.54 -8.01
CA PRO A 123 10.10 2.29 -8.37
C PRO A 123 11.60 2.49 -8.63
N THR A 124 12.04 3.72 -8.88
CA THR A 124 13.47 4.06 -9.07
C THR A 124 14.12 4.61 -7.79
N GLY A 125 13.31 4.87 -6.76
CA GLY A 125 13.72 5.44 -5.49
C GLY A 125 14.54 4.50 -4.62
N SER A 126 15.22 5.05 -3.62
CA SER A 126 16.05 4.29 -2.68
C SER A 126 15.27 3.22 -1.90
N LEU A 127 14.02 3.53 -1.54
CA LEU A 127 13.13 2.59 -0.85
C LEU A 127 12.94 1.30 -1.66
N TRP A 128 12.60 1.41 -2.95
CA TRP A 128 12.37 0.24 -3.80
C TRP A 128 13.67 -0.50 -4.10
N ARG A 129 14.78 0.22 -4.31
CA ARG A 129 16.11 -0.41 -4.46
C ARG A 129 16.50 -1.26 -3.25
N THR A 130 16.23 -0.77 -2.04
CA THR A 130 16.47 -1.54 -0.80
C THR A 130 15.66 -2.84 -0.79
N VAL A 131 14.41 -2.80 -1.28
CA VAL A 131 13.58 -4.00 -1.40
C VAL A 131 14.16 -5.00 -2.40
N LEU A 132 14.60 -4.54 -3.59
CA LEU A 132 15.22 -5.40 -4.60
C LEU A 132 16.51 -6.07 -4.08
N GLU A 133 17.35 -5.32 -3.37
CA GLU A 133 18.59 -5.84 -2.77
C GLU A 133 18.29 -6.87 -1.68
N ALA A 134 17.30 -6.63 -0.83
CA ALA A 134 16.94 -7.53 0.27
C ALA A 134 16.27 -8.83 -0.22
N THR A 135 15.45 -8.77 -1.27
CA THR A 135 14.73 -9.95 -1.79
C THR A 135 15.49 -10.70 -2.88
N GLY A 136 16.50 -10.07 -3.49
CA GLY A 136 17.22 -10.63 -4.63
C GLY A 136 16.37 -10.78 -5.90
N GLN A 137 15.16 -10.21 -5.91
CA GLN A 137 14.28 -10.27 -7.09
C GLN A 137 14.84 -9.40 -8.23
N PRO A 138 14.70 -9.81 -9.50
CA PRO A 138 15.17 -9.01 -10.62
C PRO A 138 14.45 -7.66 -10.66
N CYS A 139 15.12 -6.65 -11.21
CA CYS A 139 14.48 -5.35 -11.42
C CYS A 139 13.28 -5.53 -12.36
N LEU A 140 12.08 -5.35 -11.84
CA LEU A 140 10.84 -5.32 -12.63
C LEU A 140 10.72 -3.97 -13.33
N SER A 141 11.68 -3.63 -14.18
CA SER A 141 11.51 -2.53 -15.12
C SER A 141 10.52 -2.98 -16.18
N ASN A 142 9.24 -2.62 -16.05
CA ASN A 142 8.41 -2.48 -17.25
C ASN A 142 9.16 -1.52 -18.16
N GLY A 143 9.54 -1.98 -19.36
CA GLY A 143 10.55 -1.37 -20.26
C GLY A 143 10.32 0.09 -20.66
N ALA A 144 10.43 1.01 -19.73
CA ALA A 144 10.52 2.44 -19.95
C ALA A 144 11.68 2.95 -19.11
N HIS A 145 12.87 2.96 -19.72
CA HIS A 145 13.89 3.91 -19.34
C HIS A 145 13.23 5.30 -19.40
N PRO A 146 13.13 6.07 -18.30
CA PRO A 146 12.95 7.51 -18.47
C PRO A 146 14.18 7.98 -19.23
N ALA A 147 13.95 8.54 -20.42
CA ALA A 147 14.99 9.13 -21.24
C ALA A 147 15.90 9.96 -20.35
N GLN A 148 17.21 9.74 -20.48
CA GLN A 148 18.25 10.59 -19.91
C GLN A 148 17.85 12.04 -20.18
N GLN A 149 17.50 12.79 -19.14
CA GLN A 149 17.44 14.24 -19.25
C GLN A 149 18.90 14.70 -19.41
N PRO A 150 19.27 15.38 -20.50
CA PRO A 150 20.59 15.94 -20.62
C PRO A 150 20.77 17.06 -19.57
N LEU A 151 22.02 17.20 -19.16
CA LEU A 151 22.58 18.16 -18.19
C LEU A 151 21.95 19.57 -18.24
#